data_AF-A0ABD0NE17-F1
#
_entry.id   AF-A0ABD0NE17-F1
#
_cell.length_a   1.000
_cell.length_b   1.000
_cell.length_c   1.000
_cell.angle_alpha   90.00
_cell.angle_beta   90.00
_cell.angle_gamma   90.00
#
_symmetry.space_group_name_H-M   'P 1'
#
loop_
_entity.id
_entity.type
_entity.pdbx_description
1 polymer ?
#
loop_
_entity_poly.entity_id
_entity_poly.type
_entity_poly.pdbx_seq_one_letter_code
_entity_poly.pdbx_strand_id
1 'polypeptide(L)'
;NRVIAHTNTEQSYPDHPDRFDVYRQVLCKERLCGRCYWELEWSGNNGVRISVSYKSISRKEGVECLFGSNDQSWSLICFPSKYSFWHNKIQFTLPVKSISHTIGVYVDHSAGTLSFYSVSKTMSLIHTVQTTFTQPLYPG
;
A
#
# COMPACT_ATOMS: atom_id res chain seq x y z
N ASN A 1 5.37 -10.28 -12.31
CA ASN A 1 5.98 -8.92 -12.23
C ASN A 1 6.40 -8.66 -10.80
N ARG A 2 7.65 -8.25 -10.56
CA ARG A 2 8.19 -7.94 -9.21
C ARG A 2 8.69 -6.51 -9.07
N VAL A 3 8.61 -5.73 -10.15
CA VAL A 3 9.09 -4.35 -10.22
C VAL A 3 7.99 -3.53 -10.89
N ILE A 4 7.73 -2.35 -10.32
CA ILE A 4 6.78 -1.38 -10.83
C ILE A 4 7.54 -0.05 -10.88
N ALA A 5 7.43 0.67 -12.00
CA ALA A 5 8.06 1.97 -12.18
C ALA A 5 7.03 2.96 -12.71
N HIS A 6 7.13 4.20 -12.24
CA HIS A 6 6.38 5.30 -12.82
C HIS A 6 7.05 5.72 -14.14
N THR A 7 6.26 5.83 -15.21
CA THR A 7 6.70 6.32 -16.52
C THR A 7 5.98 7.61 -16.89
N ASN A 8 6.67 8.48 -17.63
CA ASN A 8 6.06 9.68 -18.21
C ASN A 8 5.31 9.40 -19.52
N THR A 9 5.40 8.17 -20.03
CA THR A 9 4.71 7.71 -21.23
C THR A 9 3.53 6.83 -20.86
N GLU A 10 2.39 7.07 -21.51
CA GLU A 10 1.24 6.19 -21.42
C GLU A 10 1.57 4.83 -22.02
N GLN A 11 1.23 3.77 -21.27
CA GLN A 11 1.45 2.40 -21.69
C GLN A 11 0.16 1.86 -22.30
N SER A 12 0.26 1.24 -23.48
CA SER A 12 -0.87 0.67 -24.20
C SER A 12 -1.37 -0.61 -23.52
N TYR A 13 -2.19 -0.46 -22.48
CA TYR A 13 -2.93 -1.55 -21.86
C TYR A 13 -4.38 -1.50 -22.32
N PRO A 14 -4.99 -2.65 -22.67
CA PRO A 14 -6.41 -2.68 -23.01
C PRO A 14 -7.26 -2.24 -21.81
N ASP A 15 -8.43 -1.69 -22.10
CA ASP A 15 -9.38 -1.41 -21.02
C ASP A 15 -9.81 -2.72 -20.34
N HIS A 16 -9.95 -2.63 -19.03
CA HIS A 16 -10.31 -3.75 -18.16
C HIS A 16 -10.96 -3.22 -16.88
N PRO A 17 -12.00 -3.88 -16.34
CA PRO A 17 -12.66 -3.45 -15.12
C PRO A 17 -11.71 -3.36 -13.92
N ASP A 18 -10.72 -4.25 -13.82
CA ASP A 18 -9.71 -4.23 -12.75
C ASP A 18 -8.61 -3.15 -12.93
N ARG A 19 -8.57 -2.43 -14.07
CA ARG A 19 -7.56 -1.39 -14.34
C ARG A 19 -7.97 -0.08 -13.65
N PHE A 20 -7.04 0.49 -12.88
CA PHE A 20 -7.17 1.85 -12.36
C PHE A 20 -6.96 2.87 -13.49
N ASP A 21 -7.92 3.77 -13.67
CA ASP A 21 -7.86 4.78 -14.75
C ASP A 21 -7.48 6.18 -14.26
N VAL A 22 -7.75 6.49 -12.98
CA VAL A 22 -7.57 7.85 -12.44
C VAL A 22 -6.20 8.05 -11.80
N TYR A 23 -5.74 7.04 -11.05
CA TYR A 23 -4.51 7.12 -10.24
C TYR A 23 -3.53 6.03 -10.66
N ARG A 24 -2.24 6.39 -10.66
CA ARG A 24 -1.14 5.49 -11.04
C ARG A 24 -0.89 4.48 -9.92
N GLN A 25 -1.62 3.37 -9.94
CA GLN A 25 -1.61 2.35 -8.91
C GLN A 25 -1.79 0.97 -9.54
N VAL A 26 -1.34 -0.06 -8.86
CA VAL A 26 -1.56 -1.45 -9.27
C VAL A 26 -2.00 -2.25 -8.06
N LEU A 27 -2.75 -3.33 -8.29
CA LEU A 27 -3.07 -4.29 -7.25
C LEU A 27 -2.54 -5.65 -7.70
N CYS A 28 -1.86 -6.37 -6.81
CA CYS A 28 -1.40 -7.72 -7.08
C CYS A 28 -2.57 -8.66 -7.37
N LYS A 29 -2.30 -9.68 -8.20
CA LYS A 29 -3.29 -10.69 -8.59
C LYS A 29 -3.51 -11.70 -7.46
N GLU A 30 -2.44 -12.04 -6.75
CA GLU A 30 -2.44 -13.00 -5.67
C GLU A 30 -2.94 -12.37 -4.37
N ARG A 31 -3.85 -13.07 -3.70
CA ARG A 31 -4.33 -12.69 -2.37
C ARG A 31 -3.30 -13.05 -1.30
N LEU A 32 -3.30 -12.30 -0.22
CA LEU A 32 -2.62 -12.65 1.02
C LEU A 32 -3.38 -13.79 1.71
N CYS A 33 -2.63 -14.73 2.29
CA CYS A 33 -3.18 -15.91 2.96
C CYS A 33 -2.62 -16.03 4.38
N GLY A 34 -3.51 -16.15 5.38
CA GLY A 34 -3.13 -16.35 6.78
C GLY A 34 -2.24 -15.23 7.31
N ARG A 35 -1.04 -15.60 7.73
CA ARG A 35 0.03 -14.68 8.12
C ARG A 35 1.02 -14.57 7.00
N CYS A 36 1.31 -13.35 6.58
CA CYS A 36 2.25 -13.10 5.51
C CYS A 36 3.12 -11.89 5.83
N TYR A 37 4.34 -11.95 5.31
CA TYR A 37 5.30 -10.88 5.38
C TYR A 37 5.93 -10.73 3.99
N TRP A 38 6.08 -9.50 3.54
CA TRP A 38 6.89 -9.20 2.37
C TRP A 38 7.62 -7.88 2.56
N GLU A 39 8.72 -7.74 1.82
CA GLU A 39 9.48 -6.51 1.75
C GLU A 39 9.43 -5.97 0.34
N LEU A 40 9.51 -4.64 0.24
CA LEU A 40 9.73 -3.96 -1.02
C LEU A 40 10.76 -2.86 -0.83
N GLU A 41 11.56 -2.67 -1.87
CA GLU A 41 12.47 -1.55 -2.00
C GLU A 41 11.84 -0.49 -2.90
N TRP A 42 11.99 0.78 -2.54
CA TRP A 42 11.51 1.90 -3.32
C TRP A 42 12.57 2.99 -3.42
N SER A 43 12.52 3.79 -4.48
CA SER A 43 13.45 4.90 -4.69
C SER A 43 12.74 6.09 -5.35
N GLY A 44 13.40 7.25 -5.32
CA GLY A 44 12.92 8.48 -5.95
C GLY A 44 12.33 9.49 -4.97
N ASN A 45 12.27 10.76 -5.39
CA ASN A 45 11.92 11.87 -4.51
C ASN A 45 10.40 12.04 -4.29
N ASN A 46 9.59 11.47 -5.18
CA ASN A 46 8.13 11.59 -5.14
C ASN A 46 7.47 10.58 -4.18
N GLY A 47 8.27 9.72 -3.55
CA GLY A 47 7.79 8.70 -2.64
C GLY A 47 7.06 7.54 -3.32
N VAL A 48 6.58 6.62 -2.49
CA VAL A 48 5.76 5.47 -2.90
C VAL A 48 4.56 5.34 -1.96
N ARG A 49 3.42 4.90 -2.50
CA ARG A 49 2.26 4.48 -1.71
C ARG A 49 2.23 2.95 -1.70
N ILE A 50 2.30 2.37 -0.51
CA ILE A 50 2.30 0.93 -0.27
C ILE A 50 1.00 0.60 0.44
N SER A 51 0.21 -0.29 -0.13
CA SER A 51 -1.17 -0.51 0.29
C SER A 51 -1.49 -1.98 0.47
N VAL A 52 -2.47 -2.21 1.33
CA VAL A 52 -3.19 -3.48 1.40
C VAL A 52 -4.66 -3.14 1.20
N SER A 53 -5.32 -3.85 0.28
CA SER A 53 -6.68 -3.52 -0.15
C SER A 53 -7.53 -4.76 -0.36
N TYR A 54 -8.84 -4.62 -0.17
CA TYR A 54 -9.80 -5.54 -0.78
C TYR A 54 -9.80 -5.39 -2.29
N LYS A 55 -10.18 -6.48 -2.99
CA LYS A 55 -10.27 -6.46 -4.46
C LYS A 55 -11.42 -5.57 -4.96
N SER A 56 -12.46 -5.39 -4.14
CA SER A 56 -13.66 -4.60 -4.42
C SER A 56 -13.46 -3.08 -4.43
N ILE A 57 -12.26 -2.58 -4.15
CA ILE A 57 -11.94 -1.15 -4.26
C ILE A 57 -12.34 -0.63 -5.64
N SER A 58 -12.92 0.58 -5.68
CA SER A 58 -13.25 1.22 -6.96
C SER A 58 -12.01 1.37 -7.82
N ARG A 59 -12.17 1.11 -9.13
CA ARG A 59 -11.09 1.23 -10.13
C ARG A 59 -11.25 2.45 -11.01
N LYS A 60 -12.48 2.95 -11.09
CA LYS A 60 -12.95 3.92 -12.06
C LYS A 60 -13.54 5.13 -11.33
N GLU A 61 -13.12 6.31 -11.76
CA GLU A 61 -13.64 7.62 -11.36
C GLU A 61 -13.66 7.95 -9.85
N GLY A 62 -13.49 9.23 -9.52
CA GLY A 62 -13.59 9.70 -8.14
C GLY A 62 -12.42 9.33 -7.21
N VAL A 63 -12.42 9.96 -6.04
CA VAL A 63 -11.32 9.86 -5.07
C VAL A 63 -11.26 8.51 -4.36
N GLU A 64 -12.37 7.77 -4.29
CA GLU A 64 -12.42 6.44 -3.66
C GLU A 64 -11.52 5.41 -4.36
N CYS A 65 -11.14 5.64 -5.62
CA CYS A 65 -10.20 4.77 -6.33
C CYS A 65 -8.75 4.87 -5.83
N LEU A 66 -8.42 5.93 -5.11
CA LEU A 66 -7.09 6.12 -4.54
C LEU A 66 -6.95 5.25 -3.28
N PHE A 67 -5.88 4.46 -3.19
CA PHE A 67 -5.62 3.69 -1.99
C PHE A 67 -5.51 4.59 -0.75
N GLY A 68 -6.14 4.19 0.34
CA GLY A 68 -6.25 4.94 1.59
C GLY A 68 -7.32 6.04 1.59
N SER A 69 -7.94 6.35 0.45
CA SER A 69 -9.05 7.31 0.35
C SER A 69 -10.43 6.64 0.37
N ASN A 70 -10.51 5.41 0.88
CA ASN A 70 -11.72 4.61 1.03
C ASN A 70 -11.56 3.71 2.28
N ASP A 71 -12.64 3.03 2.67
CA ASP A 71 -12.69 2.10 3.80
C ASP A 71 -12.19 0.68 3.47
N GLN A 72 -11.76 0.43 2.23
CA GLN A 72 -11.34 -0.87 1.74
C GLN A 72 -9.83 -1.04 1.62
N SER A 73 -9.06 0.02 1.92
CA SER A 73 -7.61 0.04 1.77
C SER A 73 -6.91 0.77 2.90
N TRP A 74 -5.74 0.27 3.26
CA TRP A 74 -4.84 0.80 4.28
C TRP A 74 -3.49 1.05 3.62
N SER A 75 -3.01 2.30 3.67
CA SER A 75 -1.84 2.72 2.91
C SER A 75 -0.81 3.42 3.76
N LEU A 76 0.44 2.99 3.62
CA LEU A 76 1.59 3.76 4.04
C LEU A 76 2.14 4.53 2.83
N ILE A 77 2.25 5.85 2.96
CA ILE A 77 2.99 6.67 2.00
C ILE A 77 4.38 6.94 2.56
N CYS A 78 5.39 6.57 1.80
CA CYS A 78 6.79 6.78 2.13
C CYS A 78 7.37 7.89 1.27
N PHE A 79 7.88 8.95 1.89
CA PHE A 79 8.73 9.96 1.25
C PHE A 79 10.12 9.94 1.87
N PRO A 80 11.14 10.49 1.18
CA PRO A 80 12.50 10.56 1.74
C PRO A 80 12.60 11.34 3.05
N SER A 81 11.62 12.18 3.37
CA SER A 81 11.62 13.06 4.56
C SER A 81 10.55 12.72 5.61
N LYS A 82 9.53 11.92 5.27
CA LYS A 82 8.42 11.62 6.20
C LYS A 82 7.60 10.43 5.72
N TYR A 83 6.94 9.76 6.65
CA TYR A 83 5.89 8.80 6.34
C TYR A 83 4.52 9.30 6.78
N SER A 84 3.48 8.86 6.09
CA SER A 84 2.10 9.08 6.53
C SER A 84 1.25 7.85 6.28
N PHE A 85 0.34 7.57 7.21
CA PHE A 85 -0.64 6.51 7.07
C PHE A 85 -1.98 7.09 6.57
N TRP A 86 -2.66 6.37 5.69
CA TRP A 86 -3.94 6.75 5.10
C TRP A 86 -4.93 5.59 5.15
N HIS A 87 -6.13 5.90 5.64
CA HIS A 87 -7.28 5.01 5.59
C HIS A 87 -8.57 5.83 5.67
N ASN A 88 -9.56 5.49 4.84
CA ASN A 88 -10.86 6.16 4.78
C ASN A 88 -10.75 7.70 4.69
N LYS A 89 -9.84 8.20 3.84
CA LYS A 89 -9.53 9.63 3.63
C LYS A 89 -8.92 10.34 4.85
N ILE A 90 -8.65 9.62 5.91
CA ILE A 90 -7.99 10.15 7.10
C ILE A 90 -6.50 9.91 6.95
N GLN A 91 -5.73 10.99 7.08
CA GLN A 91 -4.28 10.98 7.04
C GLN A 91 -3.69 11.19 8.43
N PHE A 92 -2.67 10.40 8.76
CA PHE A 92 -1.84 10.58 9.94
C PHE A 92 -0.37 10.74 9.51
N THR A 93 0.27 11.84 9.91
CA THR A 93 1.73 11.94 9.77
C THR A 93 2.37 11.11 10.88
N LEU A 94 3.31 10.24 10.51
CA LEU A 94 3.93 9.31 11.46
C LEU A 94 5.27 9.85 11.97
N PRO A 95 5.56 9.72 13.27
CA PRO A 95 6.88 10.04 13.81
C PRO A 95 7.87 8.94 13.42
N VAL A 96 8.77 9.24 12.50
CA VAL A 96 9.75 8.25 12.01
C VAL A 96 11.14 8.60 12.53
N LYS A 97 11.73 7.69 13.30
CA LYS A 97 13.11 7.84 13.85
C LYS A 97 14.19 7.59 12.80
N SER A 98 13.92 6.72 11.83
CA SER A 98 14.85 6.36 10.76
C SER A 98 14.07 5.98 9.50
N ILE A 99 14.37 6.69 8.40
CA ILE A 99 13.77 6.47 7.09
C ILE A 99 14.61 5.44 6.35
N SER A 100 13.96 4.40 5.83
CA SER A 100 14.54 3.40 4.96
C SER A 100 13.84 3.38 3.60
N HIS A 101 14.57 2.94 2.58
CA HIS A 101 14.04 2.62 1.26
C HIS A 101 13.47 1.20 1.19
N THR A 102 13.62 0.40 2.26
CA THR A 102 13.03 -0.93 2.36
C THR A 102 11.92 -0.92 3.41
N ILE A 103 10.72 -1.31 2.98
CA ILE A 103 9.53 -1.39 3.82
C ILE A 103 9.09 -2.84 3.93
N GLY A 104 9.01 -3.32 5.16
CA GLY A 104 8.39 -4.60 5.49
C GLY A 104 6.91 -4.40 5.78
N VAL A 105 6.06 -5.28 5.25
CA VAL A 105 4.63 -5.30 5.51
C VAL A 105 4.26 -6.67 6.06
N TYR A 106 3.66 -6.67 7.24
CA TYR A 106 3.14 -7.87 7.90
C TYR A 106 1.62 -7.81 7.97
N VAL A 107 0.97 -8.91 7.62
CA VAL A 107 -0.48 -9.07 7.76
C VAL A 107 -0.77 -10.37 8.48
N ASP A 108 -1.57 -10.30 9.54
CA ASP A 108 -2.27 -11.44 10.13
C ASP A 108 -3.76 -11.24 9.91
N HIS A 109 -4.32 -11.96 8.93
CA HIS A 109 -5.73 -11.82 8.58
C HIS A 109 -6.65 -12.23 9.73
N SER A 110 -6.30 -13.32 10.42
CA SER A 110 -7.10 -13.89 11.51
C SER A 110 -7.08 -13.04 12.78
N ALA A 111 -5.94 -12.45 13.11
CA ALA A 111 -5.79 -11.56 14.25
C ALA A 111 -6.16 -10.11 13.91
N GLY A 112 -6.50 -9.82 12.65
CA GLY A 112 -6.87 -8.47 12.24
C GLY A 112 -5.73 -7.46 12.31
N THR A 113 -4.50 -7.90 12.08
CA THR A 113 -3.31 -7.06 12.25
C THR A 113 -2.66 -6.73 10.90
N LEU A 114 -2.37 -5.45 10.67
CA LEU A 114 -1.52 -4.97 9.59
C LEU A 114 -0.42 -4.09 10.19
N SER A 115 0.84 -4.45 9.99
CA SER A 115 1.98 -3.71 10.50
C SER A 115 2.95 -3.35 9.38
N PHE A 116 3.46 -2.12 9.43
CA PHE A 116 4.48 -1.62 8.53
C PHE A 116 5.79 -1.41 9.30
N TYR A 117 6.90 -1.77 8.68
CA TYR A 117 8.23 -1.69 9.26
C TYR A 117 9.21 -0.98 8.34
N SER A 118 10.09 -0.19 8.94
CA SER A 118 11.28 0.35 8.30
C SER A 118 12.38 -0.70 8.46
N VAL A 119 12.89 -1.23 7.35
CA VAL A 119 13.88 -2.31 7.35
C VAL A 119 15.22 -1.75 6.90
N SER A 120 16.23 -1.82 7.77
CA SER A 120 17.61 -1.43 7.43
C SER A 120 18.57 -2.46 8.06
N LYS A 121 19.59 -2.02 8.81
CA LYS A 121 20.36 -2.93 9.69
C LYS A 121 19.49 -3.55 10.78
N THR A 122 18.47 -2.83 11.21
CA THR A 122 17.45 -3.30 12.16
C THR A 122 16.05 -3.03 11.60
N MET A 123 15.07 -3.77 12.10
CA MET A 123 13.67 -3.58 11.77
C MET A 123 12.98 -2.73 12.84
N SER A 124 12.40 -1.60 12.43
CA SER A 124 11.70 -0.68 13.32
C SER A 124 10.23 -0.58 12.93
N LEU A 125 9.33 -0.75 13.89
CA LEU A 125 7.89 -0.58 13.64
C LEU A 125 7.58 0.88 13.26
N ILE A 126 6.89 1.05 12.14
CA ILE A 126 6.39 2.35 11.66
C ILE A 126 4.97 2.58 12.18
N HIS A 127 4.08 1.63 11.91
CA HIS A 127 2.67 1.75 12.27
C HIS A 127 2.01 0.37 12.30
N THR A 128 1.04 0.19 13.18
CA THR A 128 0.18 -0.99 13.23
C THR A 128 -1.27 -0.54 13.22
N VAL A 129 -2.07 -1.19 12.40
CA VAL A 129 -3.53 -1.14 12.43
C VAL A 129 -4.04 -2.45 12.99
N GLN A 130 -5.02 -2.34 13.87
CA GLN A 130 -5.80 -3.47 14.36
C GLN A 130 -7.25 -3.26 13.93
N THR A 131 -7.77 -4.18 13.11
CA THR A 131 -9.10 -4.09 12.50
C THR A 131 -9.62 -5.46 12.12
N THR A 132 -10.93 -5.61 11.88
CA THR A 132 -11.49 -6.87 11.40
C THR A 132 -11.51 -6.88 9.87
N PHE A 133 -10.68 -7.72 9.26
CA PHE A 133 -10.70 -7.90 7.81
C PHE A 133 -11.87 -8.78 7.39
N THR A 134 -12.75 -8.25 6.55
CA THR A 134 -13.99 -8.92 6.13
C THR A 134 -13.88 -9.60 4.77
N GLN A 135 -12.81 -9.32 4.01
CA GLN A 135 -12.55 -9.90 2.70
C GLN A 135 -11.07 -10.29 2.54
N PRO A 136 -10.73 -11.08 1.50
CA PRO A 136 -9.34 -11.33 1.13
C PRO A 136 -8.60 -10.02 0.81
N LEU A 137 -7.36 -9.93 1.29
CA LEU A 137 -6.49 -8.78 1.10
C LEU A 137 -5.50 -9.00 -0.04
N TYR A 138 -5.12 -7.92 -0.69
CA TYR A 138 -4.19 -7.91 -1.82
C TYR A 138 -3.18 -6.76 -1.63
N PRO A 139 -1.89 -6.98 -1.89
CA PRO A 139 -0.91 -5.90 -1.94
C PRO A 139 -1.21 -4.94 -3.10
N GLY A 140 -0.98 -3.65 -2.88
CA GLY A 140 -1.07 -2.60 -3.88
C GLY A 140 -0.08 -1.46 -3.65
#